data_AF-A0A956JUU9-F1
#
_entry.id   AF-A0A956JUU9-F1
#
_cell.length_a   1.000
_cell.length_b   1.000
_cell.length_c   1.000
_cell.angle_alpha   90.00
_cell.angle_beta   90.00
_cell.angle_gamma   90.00
#
_symmetry.space_group_name_H-M   'P 1'
#
loop_
_entity.id
_entity.type
_entity.pdbx_description
1 polymer ?
#
loop_
_entity_poly.entity_id
_entity_poly.type
_entity_poly.pdbx_seq_one_letter_code
_entity_poly.pdbx_strand_id
1 'polypeptide(L)'
;MLTARTLLRPSKSHAAAATLFAVILLAASACSDDSSARNDAGADVGAKADSVASADVGASADSTAGDSGASSDSTPADQSVPADASPTATHYLFWQSPGGFARTGPAIEIFGDGRIRFWKQVKEQAPQQTMGWDQEVVTSPGFVYPLFKLLQQADFSKLPHKSSPQAECWPSLYWRECFSCKAVTIDHNKVSGLRPELDAVLQWLDANLKSKSESPLPSEFCFGA
;
A
#
# COMPACT_ATOMS: atom_id res chain seq x y z
N MET A 1 6.15 3.22 68.37
CA MET A 1 6.28 2.76 66.96
C MET A 1 4.91 2.27 66.52
N LEU A 2 4.18 3.07 65.74
CA LEU A 2 2.81 2.78 65.29
C LEU A 2 2.83 2.27 63.85
N THR A 3 2.37 1.04 63.66
CA THR A 3 2.30 0.33 62.38
C THR A 3 0.97 0.64 61.70
N ALA A 4 0.98 1.40 60.61
CA ALA A 4 -0.21 1.68 59.81
C ALA A 4 -0.48 0.50 58.85
N ARG A 5 -1.59 -0.22 59.07
CA ARG A 5 -2.15 -1.22 58.15
C ARG A 5 -3.16 -0.53 57.23
N THR A 6 -2.81 -0.37 55.96
CA THR A 6 -3.74 0.10 54.92
C THR A 6 -4.58 -1.06 54.42
N LEU A 7 -5.90 -1.00 54.63
CA LEU A 7 -6.89 -1.95 54.14
C LEU A 7 -7.23 -1.64 52.67
N LEU A 8 -6.92 -2.57 51.77
CA LEU A 8 -7.40 -2.58 50.39
C LEU A 8 -8.89 -2.94 50.35
N ARG A 9 -9.73 -2.05 49.82
CA ARG A 9 -11.12 -2.32 49.46
C ARG A 9 -11.18 -3.00 48.08
N PRO A 10 -11.79 -4.18 47.93
CA PRO A 10 -12.13 -4.71 46.62
C PRO A 10 -13.37 -3.98 46.07
N SER A 11 -13.18 -3.34 44.91
CA SER A 11 -14.24 -2.76 44.10
C SER A 11 -15.05 -3.87 43.43
N LYS A 12 -16.36 -3.83 43.66
CA LYS A 12 -17.34 -4.82 43.24
C LYS A 12 -17.76 -4.60 41.77
N SER A 13 -17.65 -5.69 40.99
CA SER A 13 -18.63 -6.18 40.00
C SER A 13 -19.19 -5.19 38.97
N HIS A 14 -18.74 -5.31 37.72
CA HIS A 14 -19.58 -5.10 36.53
C HIS A 14 -19.46 -6.35 35.65
N ALA A 15 -20.32 -7.33 35.93
CA ALA A 15 -20.71 -8.37 34.99
C ALA A 15 -22.03 -7.93 34.34
N ALA A 16 -22.26 -8.44 33.12
CA ALA A 16 -23.50 -8.36 32.32
C ALA A 16 -23.64 -7.15 31.36
N ALA A 17 -23.32 -7.42 30.10
CA ALA A 17 -24.16 -7.03 28.96
C ALA A 17 -23.83 -7.94 27.76
N ALA A 18 -24.23 -9.21 27.87
CA ALA A 18 -24.41 -10.08 26.73
C ALA A 18 -25.79 -9.77 26.15
N THR A 19 -25.86 -9.09 25.00
CA THR A 19 -27.11 -8.86 24.29
C THR A 19 -27.07 -9.59 22.97
N LEU A 20 -27.92 -10.63 22.93
CA LEU A 20 -28.50 -11.30 21.77
C LEU A 20 -28.53 -10.44 20.50
N PHE A 21 -28.02 -10.99 19.39
CA PHE A 21 -28.74 -11.01 18.12
C PHE A 21 -28.45 -12.32 17.40
N ALA A 22 -29.40 -13.24 17.52
CA ALA A 22 -29.49 -14.45 16.72
C ALA A 22 -30.74 -14.37 15.85
N VAL A 23 -30.64 -14.96 14.65
CA VAL A 23 -31.71 -15.36 13.73
C VAL A 23 -32.24 -14.27 12.78
N ILE A 24 -31.74 -14.26 11.53
CA ILE A 24 -32.58 -14.30 10.30
C ILE A 24 -31.90 -15.16 9.22
N LEU A 25 -32.47 -16.35 9.05
CA LEU A 25 -32.76 -17.16 7.85
C LEU A 25 -31.74 -17.48 6.74
N LEU A 26 -31.70 -18.80 6.52
CA LEU A 26 -31.41 -19.56 5.30
C LEU A 26 -32.14 -19.07 4.03
N ALA A 27 -31.41 -19.08 2.90
CA ALA A 27 -31.77 -19.60 1.56
C ALA A 27 -30.55 -19.28 0.64
N ALA A 28 -29.91 -20.20 -0.07
CA ALA A 28 -30.39 -20.97 -1.22
C ALA A 28 -29.34 -22.07 -1.49
N SER A 29 -29.72 -23.34 -1.40
CA SER A 29 -30.10 -24.21 -2.52
C SER A 29 -29.00 -24.42 -3.57
N ALA A 30 -28.62 -25.70 -3.68
CA ALA A 30 -27.81 -26.29 -4.72
C ALA A 30 -28.23 -25.87 -6.14
N CYS A 31 -27.23 -25.55 -6.96
CA CYS A 31 -27.22 -25.89 -8.38
C CYS A 31 -25.91 -26.61 -8.64
N SER A 32 -26.00 -27.93 -8.74
CA SER A 32 -25.13 -28.67 -9.65
C SER A 32 -25.43 -28.18 -11.05
N ASP A 33 -24.40 -27.83 -11.83
CA ASP A 33 -24.45 -28.10 -13.25
C ASP A 33 -23.07 -28.51 -13.75
N ASP A 34 -23.08 -29.73 -14.25
CA ASP A 34 -22.11 -30.38 -15.09
C ASP A 34 -22.05 -29.62 -16.42
N SER A 35 -20.85 -29.23 -16.85
CA SER A 35 -20.62 -28.84 -18.24
C SER A 35 -19.22 -29.29 -18.63
N SER A 36 -19.19 -30.55 -18.98
CA SER A 36 -18.40 -31.13 -20.06
C SER A 36 -17.85 -30.12 -21.09
N ALA A 37 -16.62 -30.45 -21.51
CA ALA A 37 -16.08 -30.33 -22.86
C ALA A 37 -15.17 -29.13 -23.20
N ARG A 38 -14.06 -29.50 -23.86
CA ARG A 38 -13.25 -28.75 -24.84
C ARG A 38 -12.23 -27.76 -24.25
N ASN A 39 -10.93 -27.78 -24.60
CA ASN A 39 -10.21 -28.38 -25.72
C ASN A 39 -8.78 -28.74 -25.30
N ASP A 40 -8.37 -29.96 -25.65
CA ASP A 40 -7.00 -30.25 -26.08
C ASP A 40 -6.67 -29.38 -27.30
N ALA A 41 -5.70 -28.50 -27.16
CA ALA A 41 -4.98 -27.93 -28.30
C ALA A 41 -3.55 -27.61 -27.82
N GLY A 42 -2.68 -28.60 -27.97
CA GLY A 42 -1.24 -28.37 -28.01
C GLY A 42 -0.93 -27.47 -29.20
N ALA A 43 -0.38 -26.30 -28.93
CA ALA A 43 0.31 -25.49 -29.92
C ALA A 43 1.77 -25.38 -29.46
N ASP A 44 2.57 -26.29 -30.00
CA ASP A 44 4.01 -26.15 -30.16
C ASP A 44 4.30 -24.83 -30.87
N VAL A 45 4.91 -23.88 -30.16
CA VAL A 45 5.51 -22.70 -30.78
C VAL A 45 6.99 -22.73 -30.45
N GLY A 46 7.74 -23.33 -31.36
CA GLY A 46 9.19 -23.31 -31.38
C GLY A 46 9.74 -21.91 -31.20
N ALA A 47 10.50 -21.72 -30.12
CA ALA A 47 11.36 -20.57 -29.94
C ALA A 47 12.51 -20.65 -30.96
N LYS A 48 12.42 -19.82 -32.01
CA LYS A 48 13.55 -19.52 -32.89
C LYS A 48 14.44 -18.51 -32.17
N ALA A 49 15.66 -18.93 -31.90
CA ALA A 49 16.73 -18.09 -31.40
C ALA A 49 17.39 -17.33 -32.56
N ASP A 50 17.28 -16.00 -32.55
CA ASP A 50 18.14 -15.08 -33.32
C ASP A 50 18.71 -14.10 -32.26
N SER A 51 19.89 -14.33 -31.69
CA SER A 51 21.24 -14.14 -32.25
C SER A 51 21.50 -12.72 -32.79
N VAL A 52 22.33 -12.00 -32.02
CA VAL A 52 23.31 -10.95 -32.38
C VAL A 52 22.86 -9.68 -33.12
N ALA A 53 22.99 -8.55 -32.43
CA ALA A 53 23.67 -7.37 -32.99
C ALA A 53 24.30 -6.54 -31.86
N SER A 54 25.61 -6.70 -31.70
CA SER A 54 26.48 -5.67 -31.09
C SER A 54 26.43 -4.42 -31.94
N ALA A 55 26.23 -3.26 -31.32
CA ALA A 55 26.56 -1.97 -31.93
C ALA A 55 27.51 -1.21 -31.01
N ASP A 56 28.72 -1.12 -31.52
CA ASP A 56 29.87 -0.31 -31.13
C ASP A 56 29.53 1.18 -30.91
N VAL A 57 30.22 1.75 -29.92
CA VAL A 57 30.97 3.01 -29.95
C VAL A 57 30.29 4.30 -30.43
N GLY A 58 30.26 5.27 -29.51
CA GLY A 58 30.03 6.67 -29.82
C GLY A 58 30.44 7.59 -28.66
N ALA A 59 31.71 7.53 -28.26
CA ALA A 59 32.29 8.58 -27.43
C ALA A 59 32.38 9.87 -28.26
N SER A 60 31.79 10.95 -27.76
CA SER A 60 32.11 12.31 -28.20
C SER A 60 32.10 13.21 -26.98
N ALA A 61 33.32 13.54 -26.55
CA ALA A 61 33.58 14.72 -25.77
C ALA A 61 33.23 15.93 -26.65
N ASP A 62 32.47 16.88 -26.11
CA ASP A 62 32.66 18.26 -26.54
C ASP A 62 32.65 19.18 -25.32
N SER A 63 33.68 20.01 -25.30
CA SER A 63 33.97 20.99 -24.28
C SER A 63 33.42 22.30 -24.81
N THR A 64 32.54 22.97 -24.06
CA THR A 64 32.33 24.40 -24.31
C THR A 64 32.27 25.14 -22.99
N ALA A 65 33.39 25.80 -22.74
CA ALA A 65 33.54 26.86 -21.77
C ALA A 65 32.70 28.07 -22.16
N GLY A 66 32.22 28.78 -21.15
CA GLY A 66 31.82 30.18 -21.26
C GLY A 66 30.32 30.41 -21.34
N ASP A 67 29.73 30.84 -20.22
CA ASP A 67 29.21 32.19 -20.21
C ASP A 67 29.24 32.78 -18.80
N SER A 68 29.83 33.97 -18.70
CA SER A 68 29.88 34.81 -17.49
C SER A 68 28.89 35.94 -17.74
N GLY A 69 27.62 35.70 -17.39
CA GLY A 69 26.53 36.60 -17.75
C GLY A 69 25.58 36.89 -16.59
N ALA A 70 25.81 38.02 -15.94
CA ALA A 70 24.84 38.87 -15.23
C ALA A 70 23.92 38.22 -14.18
N SER A 71 24.30 38.46 -12.92
CA SER A 71 23.41 38.55 -11.76
C SER A 71 22.18 39.40 -12.07
N SER A 72 21.05 38.75 -12.37
CA SER A 72 19.75 39.35 -12.17
C SER A 72 19.27 38.90 -10.80
N ASP A 73 19.44 39.83 -9.87
CA ASP A 73 18.93 39.83 -8.50
C ASP A 73 17.40 39.88 -8.54
N SER A 74 16.79 38.77 -8.95
CA SER A 74 15.37 38.54 -8.81
C SER A 74 15.19 37.87 -7.46
N THR A 75 15.10 38.69 -6.40
CA THR A 75 14.60 38.26 -5.10
C THR A 75 13.34 37.44 -5.36
N PRO A 76 13.35 36.11 -5.16
CA PRO A 76 12.14 35.33 -5.36
C PRO A 76 11.13 35.92 -4.40
N ALA A 77 10.01 36.38 -4.95
CA ALA A 77 8.88 36.81 -4.16
C ALA A 77 8.66 35.73 -3.10
N ASP A 78 8.70 36.17 -1.85
CA ASP A 78 8.36 35.42 -0.65
C ASP A 78 6.94 34.89 -0.84
N GLN A 79 6.84 33.79 -1.60
CA GLN A 79 5.65 32.97 -1.68
C GLN A 79 5.60 32.33 -0.31
N SER A 80 4.92 33.03 0.59
CA SER A 80 4.50 32.52 1.87
C SER A 80 3.71 31.25 1.59
N VAL A 81 4.41 30.12 1.55
CA VAL A 81 3.79 28.80 1.47
C VAL A 81 2.85 28.76 2.66
N PRO A 82 1.53 28.64 2.47
CA PRO A 82 0.61 28.69 3.58
C PRO A 82 1.05 27.62 4.57
N ALA A 83 1.42 28.05 5.77
CA ALA A 83 2.02 27.22 6.81
C ALA A 83 1.07 26.13 7.36
N ASP A 84 -0.08 25.91 6.71
CA ASP A 84 -1.25 25.35 7.35
C ASP A 84 -1.96 24.26 6.55
N ALA A 85 -1.32 23.71 5.51
CA ALA A 85 -1.75 22.43 4.97
C ALA A 85 -1.03 21.28 5.68
N SER A 86 -0.95 21.32 7.02
CA SER A 86 -0.58 20.13 7.80
C SER A 86 -1.50 18.99 7.36
N PRO A 87 -0.98 17.78 7.07
CA PRO A 87 -1.84 16.63 6.85
C PRO A 87 -2.85 16.56 7.98
N THR A 88 -4.12 16.68 7.63
CA THR A 88 -5.17 16.37 8.58
C THR A 88 -4.99 14.90 8.94
N ALA A 89 -5.16 14.57 10.23
CA ALA A 89 -5.13 13.20 10.77
C ALA A 89 -6.16 12.25 10.10
N THR A 90 -6.90 12.76 9.12
CA THR A 90 -7.94 12.08 8.35
C THR A 90 -7.42 11.35 7.12
N HIS A 91 -6.18 11.61 6.67
CA HIS A 91 -5.56 10.86 5.59
C HIS A 91 -5.33 9.41 6.03
N TYR A 92 -5.57 8.47 5.12
CA TYR A 92 -5.50 7.05 5.44
C TYR A 92 -5.13 6.23 4.22
N LEU A 93 -4.13 5.37 4.37
CA LEU A 93 -3.75 4.35 3.38
C LEU A 93 -3.74 2.99 4.07
N PHE A 94 -4.34 2.01 3.42
CA PHE A 94 -4.17 0.59 3.70
C PHE A 94 -3.69 -0.10 2.43
N TRP A 95 -2.56 -0.79 2.49
CA TRP A 95 -2.01 -1.53 1.36
C TRP A 95 -1.70 -2.95 1.79
N GLN A 96 -2.26 -3.92 1.08
CA GLN A 96 -1.97 -5.33 1.22
C GLN A 96 -1.38 -5.92 -0.05
N SER A 97 -0.56 -6.95 0.07
CA SER A 97 -0.09 -7.74 -1.06
C SER A 97 -0.23 -9.23 -0.77
N PRO A 98 -1.48 -9.74 -0.69
CA PRO A 98 -1.74 -11.16 -0.51
C PRO A 98 -1.18 -11.96 -1.70
N GLY A 99 -0.64 -13.13 -1.42
CA GLY A 99 -0.20 -14.07 -2.44
C GLY A 99 -0.54 -15.52 -2.14
N GLY A 100 -0.26 -16.36 -3.13
CA GLY A 100 -0.47 -17.81 -3.08
C GLY A 100 -1.94 -18.23 -2.90
N PHE A 101 -2.15 -19.53 -2.70
CA PHE A 101 -3.48 -20.13 -2.58
C PHE A 101 -4.28 -19.63 -1.37
N ALA A 102 -3.61 -19.24 -0.29
CA ALA A 102 -4.26 -18.81 0.95
C ALA A 102 -4.69 -17.33 0.94
N ARG A 103 -4.29 -16.55 -0.08
CA ARG A 103 -4.47 -15.09 -0.15
C ARG A 103 -4.02 -14.40 1.14
N THR A 104 -2.86 -14.82 1.67
CA THR A 104 -2.22 -14.19 2.82
C THR A 104 -0.97 -13.46 2.36
N GLY A 105 -0.62 -12.38 3.03
CA GLY A 105 0.57 -11.61 2.71
C GLY A 105 0.77 -10.45 3.65
N PRO A 106 1.83 -9.65 3.44
CA PRO A 106 2.07 -8.48 4.26
C PRO A 106 1.03 -7.39 4.00
N ALA A 107 0.81 -6.57 5.03
CA ALA A 107 -0.01 -5.37 4.94
C ALA A 107 0.65 -4.21 5.68
N ILE A 108 0.30 -3.00 5.26
CA ILE A 108 0.63 -1.76 5.95
C ILE A 108 -0.60 -0.87 6.06
N GLU A 109 -0.72 -0.18 7.18
CA GLU A 109 -1.75 0.83 7.44
C GLU A 109 -1.02 2.11 7.85
N ILE A 110 -1.24 3.21 7.13
CA ILE A 110 -0.59 4.50 7.35
C ILE A 110 -1.65 5.56 7.59
N PHE A 111 -1.56 6.21 8.75
CA PHE A 111 -2.45 7.29 9.15
C PHE A 111 -1.78 8.65 8.93
N GLY A 112 -2.58 9.67 8.60
CA GLY A 112 -2.12 11.05 8.41
C GLY A 112 -1.47 11.70 9.65
N ASP A 113 -1.72 11.13 10.83
CA ASP A 113 -1.09 11.56 12.09
C ASP A 113 0.31 10.97 12.34
N GLY A 114 0.81 10.14 11.41
CA GLY A 114 2.15 9.54 11.49
C GLY A 114 2.19 8.16 12.14
N ARG A 115 1.05 7.59 12.57
CA ARG A 115 0.99 6.18 12.97
C ARG A 115 1.07 5.26 11.76
N ILE A 116 1.89 4.22 11.88
CA ILE A 116 2.11 3.20 10.85
C ILE A 116 2.01 1.83 11.50
N ARG A 117 1.17 0.95 10.97
CA ARG A 117 1.03 -0.44 11.43
C ARG A 117 1.43 -1.39 10.32
N PHE A 118 2.06 -2.50 10.73
CA PHE A 118 2.56 -3.53 9.83
C PHE A 118 2.00 -4.89 10.23
N TRP A 119 1.72 -5.70 9.21
CA TRP A 119 1.40 -7.12 9.34
C TRP A 119 2.39 -7.92 8.49
N LYS A 120 2.99 -8.97 9.06
CA LYS A 120 3.87 -9.93 8.38
C LYS A 120 3.04 -10.85 7.49
N GLN A 121 1.95 -11.37 8.04
CA GLN A 121 0.99 -12.21 7.33
C GLN A 121 -0.42 -11.92 7.82
N VAL A 122 -1.24 -11.43 6.91
CA VAL A 122 -2.66 -11.26 7.15
C VAL A 122 -3.41 -11.80 5.93
N LYS A 123 -4.52 -12.50 6.20
CA LYS A 123 -5.48 -12.87 5.15
C LYS A 123 -6.01 -11.59 4.53
N GLU A 124 -6.38 -11.61 3.25
CA GLU A 124 -7.08 -10.47 2.64
C GLU A 124 -8.13 -9.88 3.59
N GLN A 125 -7.91 -8.62 3.96
CA GLN A 125 -8.70 -7.92 4.96
C GLN A 125 -9.36 -6.71 4.34
N ALA A 126 -10.61 -6.47 4.75
CA ALA A 126 -11.24 -5.20 4.45
C ALA A 126 -10.52 -4.08 5.21
N PRO A 127 -10.39 -2.88 4.61
CA PRO A 127 -9.88 -1.71 5.31
C PRO A 127 -10.62 -1.52 6.64
N GLN A 128 -9.88 -1.19 7.71
CA GLN A 128 -10.40 -0.99 9.08
C GLN A 128 -10.79 -2.26 9.86
N GLN A 129 -10.51 -3.47 9.35
CA GLN A 129 -10.57 -4.66 10.20
C GLN A 129 -9.37 -4.68 11.17
N THR A 130 -9.57 -4.12 12.36
CA THR A 130 -8.59 -4.07 13.46
C THR A 130 -8.40 -5.43 14.12
N MET A 131 -7.72 -6.36 13.45
CA MET A 131 -7.17 -7.56 14.10
C MET A 131 -5.66 -7.38 14.22
N GLY A 132 -5.12 -7.71 15.40
CA GLY A 132 -3.79 -7.30 15.89
C GLY A 132 -2.69 -7.14 14.83
N TRP A 133 -2.00 -6.00 14.88
CA TRP A 133 -0.82 -5.73 14.07
C TRP A 133 0.43 -6.34 14.72
N ASP A 134 1.42 -6.69 13.90
CA ASP A 134 2.70 -7.24 14.39
C ASP A 134 3.61 -6.14 14.93
N GLN A 135 3.56 -4.95 14.32
CA GLN A 135 4.39 -3.82 14.67
C GLN A 135 3.63 -2.50 14.46
N GLU A 136 3.80 -1.56 15.38
CA GLU A 136 3.37 -0.17 15.20
C GLU A 136 4.58 0.75 15.36
N VAL A 137 4.70 1.71 14.45
CA VAL A 137 5.71 2.76 14.46
C VAL A 137 4.99 4.10 14.47
N VAL A 138 5.36 4.98 15.40
CA VAL A 138 4.83 6.34 15.47
C VAL A 138 5.89 7.30 14.93
N THR A 139 5.53 8.08 13.93
CA THR A 139 6.38 9.10 13.29
C THR A 139 5.72 10.49 13.39
N SER A 140 6.38 11.53 12.87
CA SER A 140 5.74 12.84 12.77
C SER A 140 4.75 12.87 11.59
N PRO A 141 3.65 13.63 11.67
CA PRO A 141 2.74 13.81 10.52
C PRO A 141 3.46 14.31 9.26
N GLY A 142 4.46 15.19 9.43
CA GLY A 142 5.30 15.69 8.32
C GLY A 142 6.12 14.60 7.63
N PHE A 143 6.43 13.48 8.29
CA PHE A 143 7.12 12.35 7.68
C PHE A 143 6.23 11.64 6.65
N VAL A 144 4.95 11.40 6.95
CA VAL A 144 4.02 10.69 6.07
C VAL A 144 3.32 11.60 5.05
N TYR A 145 3.37 12.92 5.21
CA TYR A 145 2.74 13.86 4.28
C TYR A 145 3.17 13.69 2.82
N PRO A 146 4.48 13.55 2.50
CA PRO A 146 4.92 13.39 1.11
C PRO A 146 4.29 12.17 0.43
N LEU A 147 4.09 11.07 1.17
CA LEU A 147 3.38 9.89 0.65
C LEU A 147 1.97 10.24 0.19
N PHE A 148 1.19 10.94 1.01
CA PHE A 148 -0.17 11.33 0.65
C PHE A 148 -0.21 12.32 -0.51
N LYS A 149 0.81 13.18 -0.66
CA LYS A 149 0.96 14.04 -1.84
C LYS A 149 1.21 13.25 -3.11
N LEU A 150 2.05 12.22 -3.05
CA LEU A 150 2.28 11.32 -4.18
C LEU A 150 1.01 10.56 -4.58
N LEU A 151 0.23 10.10 -3.59
CA LEU A 151 -1.07 9.50 -3.84
C LEU A 151 -2.03 10.50 -4.49
N GLN A 152 -2.14 11.73 -4.00
CA GLN A 152 -2.97 12.77 -4.63
C GLN A 152 -2.62 13.05 -6.11
N GLN A 153 -1.35 12.90 -6.47
CA GLN A 153 -0.84 13.15 -7.83
C GLN A 153 -0.99 11.93 -8.75
N ALA A 154 -1.19 10.73 -8.20
CA ALA A 154 -1.31 9.51 -8.98
C ALA A 154 -2.64 9.50 -9.76
N ASP A 155 -2.56 9.14 -11.04
CA ASP A 155 -3.72 9.10 -11.93
C ASP A 155 -4.41 7.74 -11.88
N PHE A 156 -5.21 7.50 -10.84
CA PHE A 156 -5.93 6.24 -10.64
C PHE A 156 -6.92 5.91 -11.76
N SER A 157 -7.31 6.88 -12.59
CA SER A 157 -8.21 6.64 -13.71
C SER A 157 -7.58 5.80 -14.82
N LYS A 158 -6.24 5.72 -14.84
CA LYS A 158 -5.48 4.88 -15.77
C LYS A 158 -5.31 3.44 -15.31
N LEU A 159 -5.74 3.12 -14.09
CA LEU A 159 -5.65 1.78 -13.52
C LEU A 159 -6.99 1.03 -13.68
N PRO A 160 -6.97 -0.31 -13.80
CA PRO A 160 -5.79 -1.18 -13.96
C PRO A 160 -5.23 -1.17 -15.40
N HIS A 161 -3.91 -1.32 -15.54
CA HIS A 161 -3.34 -1.72 -16.84
C HIS A 161 -3.69 -3.18 -17.14
N LYS A 162 -3.79 -3.55 -18.42
CA LYS A 162 -4.07 -4.94 -18.83
C LYS A 162 -3.06 -5.89 -18.19
N SER A 163 -3.51 -6.72 -17.27
CA SER A 163 -2.70 -7.79 -16.68
C SER A 163 -2.99 -9.13 -17.32
N SER A 164 -1.96 -9.97 -17.37
CA SER A 164 -2.12 -11.39 -17.66
C SER A 164 -2.95 -12.08 -16.55
N PRO A 165 -3.87 -13.01 -16.90
CA PRO A 165 -4.77 -13.65 -15.94
C PRO A 165 -4.06 -14.57 -14.94
N GLN A 166 -2.82 -14.97 -15.19
CA GLN A 166 -2.07 -15.87 -14.32
C GLN A 166 -1.13 -15.09 -13.41
N ALA A 167 -1.55 -14.89 -12.17
CA ALA A 167 -0.74 -14.24 -11.16
C ALA A 167 -0.97 -14.84 -9.79
N GLU A 168 0.09 -14.90 -8.99
CA GLU A 168 0.06 -15.45 -7.64
C GLU A 168 0.09 -14.36 -6.57
N CYS A 169 0.02 -13.07 -6.94
CA CYS A 169 0.13 -11.95 -6.02
C CYS A 169 -0.85 -10.83 -6.36
N TRP A 170 -1.75 -10.49 -5.43
CA TRP A 170 -2.88 -9.61 -5.68
C TRP A 170 -2.78 -8.33 -4.84
N PRO A 171 -2.05 -7.29 -5.26
CA PRO A 171 -2.01 -6.05 -4.50
C PRO A 171 -3.41 -5.44 -4.36
N SER A 172 -3.76 -5.10 -3.12
CA SER A 172 -4.97 -4.37 -2.78
C SER A 172 -4.58 -3.08 -2.08
N LEU A 173 -5.06 -1.95 -2.59
CA LEU A 173 -4.80 -0.62 -2.05
C LEU A 173 -6.13 0.06 -1.77
N TYR A 174 -6.26 0.58 -0.56
CA TYR A 174 -7.34 1.46 -0.16
C TYR A 174 -6.77 2.77 0.37
N TRP A 175 -7.20 3.88 -0.20
CA TRP A 175 -6.76 5.20 0.24
C TRP A 175 -7.90 6.21 0.26
N ARG A 176 -7.85 7.14 1.21
CA ARG A 176 -8.71 8.32 1.27
C ARG A 176 -7.94 9.52 1.82
N GLU A 177 -8.28 10.71 1.32
CA GLU A 177 -7.70 11.98 1.79
C GLU A 177 -8.32 12.46 3.11
N CYS A 178 -9.61 12.16 3.30
CA CYS A 178 -10.33 12.54 4.50
C CYS A 178 -11.37 11.49 4.89
N PHE A 179 -11.87 11.57 6.13
CA PHE A 179 -12.81 10.59 6.67
C PHE A 179 -14.12 10.50 5.85
N SER A 180 -14.62 11.63 5.34
CA SER A 180 -15.83 11.72 4.52
C SER A 180 -15.57 11.71 3.01
N CYS A 181 -14.31 11.70 2.59
CA CYS A 181 -13.93 11.72 1.18
C CYS A 181 -14.24 10.36 0.54
N LYS A 182 -14.51 10.38 -0.77
CA LYS A 182 -14.64 9.13 -1.54
C LYS A 182 -13.29 8.40 -1.50
N ALA A 183 -13.32 7.15 -1.03
CA ALA A 183 -12.13 6.31 -1.04
C ALA A 183 -11.82 5.79 -2.44
N VAL A 184 -10.54 5.62 -2.71
CA VAL A 184 -10.01 4.90 -3.88
C VAL A 184 -9.67 3.50 -3.42
N THR A 185 -10.26 2.50 -4.08
CA THR A 185 -9.92 1.08 -3.88
C THR A 185 -9.38 0.53 -5.19
N ILE A 186 -8.24 -0.15 -5.12
CA ILE A 186 -7.59 -0.79 -6.25
C ILE A 186 -7.34 -2.23 -5.84
N ASP A 187 -7.94 -3.16 -6.58
CA ASP A 187 -7.67 -4.58 -6.44
C ASP A 187 -7.10 -5.07 -7.76
N HIS A 188 -5.84 -5.49 -7.76
CA HIS A 188 -5.18 -5.98 -8.94
C HIS A 188 -4.66 -7.39 -8.70
N ASN A 189 -4.53 -8.15 -9.77
CA ASN A 189 -3.84 -9.43 -9.78
C ASN A 189 -2.32 -9.32 -10.02
N LYS A 190 -1.72 -8.17 -10.35
CA LYS A 190 -0.26 -8.03 -10.51
C LYS A 190 0.17 -6.61 -10.16
N VAL A 191 1.29 -6.45 -9.46
CA VAL A 191 1.79 -5.10 -9.20
C VAL A 191 2.31 -4.39 -10.44
N SER A 192 2.79 -5.11 -11.45
CA SER A 192 3.16 -4.50 -12.73
C SER A 192 2.01 -3.73 -13.38
N GLY A 193 0.76 -4.08 -13.07
CA GLY A 193 -0.43 -3.37 -13.55
C GLY A 193 -0.75 -2.08 -12.78
N LEU A 194 -0.01 -1.79 -11.71
CA LEU A 194 -0.04 -0.53 -10.96
C LEU A 194 1.02 0.48 -11.44
N ARG A 195 1.93 0.04 -12.31
CA ARG A 195 2.98 0.89 -12.89
C ARG A 195 2.51 1.49 -14.20
N PRO A 196 2.90 2.74 -14.52
CA PRO A 196 3.84 3.59 -13.78
C PRO A 196 3.20 4.45 -12.66
N GLU A 197 1.88 4.49 -12.54
CA GLU A 197 1.15 5.48 -11.74
C GLU A 197 1.51 5.45 -10.25
N LEU A 198 1.88 4.27 -9.72
CA LEU A 198 2.29 4.12 -8.32
C LEU A 198 3.81 4.01 -8.10
N ASP A 199 4.65 4.25 -9.11
CA ASP A 199 6.11 4.10 -8.95
C ASP A 199 6.70 5.02 -7.89
N ALA A 200 6.29 6.29 -7.87
CA ALA A 200 6.76 7.24 -6.86
C ALA A 200 6.33 6.84 -5.43
N VAL A 201 5.11 6.29 -5.29
CA VAL A 201 4.57 5.80 -4.03
C VAL A 201 5.38 4.59 -3.54
N LEU A 202 5.64 3.63 -4.42
CA LEU A 202 6.44 2.44 -4.12
C LEU A 202 7.87 2.80 -3.70
N GLN A 203 8.53 3.67 -4.47
CA GLN A 203 9.87 4.16 -4.14
C GLN A 203 9.92 4.86 -2.77
N TRP A 204 8.89 5.65 -2.44
CA TRP A 204 8.79 6.28 -1.14
C TRP A 204 8.68 5.24 -0.02
N LEU A 205 7.82 4.23 -0.15
CA LEU A 205 7.65 3.17 0.84
C LEU A 205 8.98 2.44 1.10
N ASP A 206 9.68 2.04 0.04
CA ASP A 206 10.95 1.33 0.14
C ASP A 206 12.03 2.21 0.80
N ALA A 207 12.17 3.47 0.38
CA ALA A 207 13.19 4.37 0.91
C ALA A 207 12.96 4.73 2.39
N ASN A 208 11.70 4.82 2.83
CA ASN A 208 11.35 5.41 4.12
C ASN A 208 10.95 4.38 5.18
N LEU A 209 10.40 3.22 4.79
CA LEU A 209 9.83 2.24 5.71
C LEU A 209 10.63 0.93 5.79
N LYS A 210 11.47 0.62 4.81
CA LYS A 210 12.21 -0.66 4.76
C LYS A 210 13.09 -0.87 6.00
N SER A 211 13.74 0.18 6.50
CA SER A 211 14.56 0.11 7.72
C SER A 211 13.74 0.18 9.02
N LYS A 212 12.44 0.48 8.93
CA LYS A 212 11.54 0.65 10.07
C LYS A 212 10.67 -0.58 10.31
N SER A 213 10.49 -1.43 9.31
CA SER A 213 9.67 -2.63 9.40
C SER A 213 10.52 -3.88 9.61
N GLU A 214 10.08 -4.76 10.50
CA GLU A 214 10.55 -6.15 10.53
C GLU A 214 9.78 -7.04 9.53
N SER A 215 8.72 -6.51 8.93
CA SER A 215 7.88 -7.19 7.95
C SER A 215 8.32 -6.82 6.54
N PRO A 216 8.24 -7.73 5.57
CA PRO A 216 8.42 -7.36 4.17
C PRO A 216 7.37 -6.33 3.80
N LEU A 217 7.76 -5.29 3.05
CA LEU A 217 6.80 -4.33 2.56
C LEU A 217 5.94 -4.96 1.45
N PRO A 218 4.68 -4.52 1.29
CA PRO A 218 3.85 -4.94 0.16
C PRO A 218 4.53 -4.69 -1.21
N SER A 219 5.35 -3.63 -1.29
CA SER A 219 6.19 -3.29 -2.44
C SER A 219 7.33 -4.29 -2.73
N GLU A 220 7.65 -5.21 -1.84
CA GLU A 220 8.70 -6.21 -2.06
C GLU A 220 8.12 -7.59 -2.35
N PHE A 221 7.00 -7.93 -1.71
CA PHE A 221 6.44 -9.28 -1.73
C PHE A 221 5.97 -9.73 -3.13
N CYS A 222 5.41 -8.83 -3.93
CA CYS A 222 4.92 -9.15 -5.27
C CYS A 222 5.93 -8.86 -6.41
N PHE A 223 7.13 -8.34 -6.12
CA PHE A 223 8.09 -7.94 -7.16
C PHE A 223 9.27 -8.88 -7.31
N GLY A 224 9.51 -9.75 -6.33
CA GLY A 224 10.63 -10.70 -6.31
C GLY A 224 10.26 -12.16 -6.63
N ALA A 225 9.02 -12.44 -7.01
CA ALA A 225 8.53 -13.78 -7.38
C ALA A 225 8.42 -13.94 -8.90
#